data_AF-A0A0D7ART3-F1
#
_entry.id   AF-A0A0D7ART3-F1
#
_cell.length_a   1.000
_cell.length_b   1.000
_cell.length_c   1.000
_cell.angle_alpha   90.00
_cell.angle_beta   90.00
_cell.angle_gamma   90.00
#
_symmetry.space_group_name_H-M   'P 1'
#
loop_
_entity.id
_entity.type
_entity.pdbx_description
1 polymer ?
#
loop_
_entity_poly.entity_id
_entity_poly.type
_entity_poly.pdbx_seq_one_letter_code
_entity_poly.pdbx_strand_id
1 'polypeptide(L)'
;ECKERYLQYALNIYLTEQVKPGNTKKGAGLRASITQAEEACLQEEGVSIKLDKQTLLRRSQGGRSIRDLHADQTKLAPEEVNMIIEYA
;
A
#
# COMPACT_ATOMS: atom_id res chain seq x y z
N GLU A 1 10.96 -2.08 4.11
CA GLU A 1 10.67 -0.76 3.50
C GLU A 1 10.43 -0.86 1.99
N CYS A 2 11.30 -1.55 1.24
CA CYS A 2 11.17 -1.80 -0.20
C CYS A 2 9.77 -2.27 -0.67
N LYS A 3 9.19 -3.30 -0.04
CA LYS A 3 7.87 -3.84 -0.45
C LYS A 3 6.73 -2.82 -0.45
N GLU A 4 6.71 -1.89 0.51
CA GLU A 4 5.65 -0.90 0.65
C GLU A 4 5.75 0.20 -0.42
N ARG A 5 6.98 0.61 -0.76
CA ARG A 5 7.29 1.55 -1.85
C ARG A 5 6.83 0.99 -3.20
N TYR A 6 7.15 -0.25 -3.53
CA TYR A 6 6.72 -0.85 -4.80
C TYR A 6 5.21 -1.14 -4.85
N LEU A 7 4.56 -1.34 -3.69
CA LEU A 7 3.10 -1.46 -3.62
C LEU A 7 2.40 -0.14 -3.91
N GLN A 8 2.92 0.98 -3.39
CA GLN A 8 2.46 2.33 -3.77
C GLN A 8 2.74 2.64 -5.25
N TYR A 9 3.89 2.23 -5.77
CA TYR A 9 4.24 2.38 -7.18
C TYR A 9 3.23 1.65 -8.09
N ALA A 10 2.96 0.37 -7.83
CA ALA A 10 1.94 -0.41 -8.54
C ALA A 10 0.54 0.23 -8.44
N LEU A 11 0.19 0.79 -7.28
CA LEU A 11 -1.10 1.44 -7.08
C LEU A 11 -1.24 2.73 -7.89
N ASN A 12 -0.17 3.53 -7.97
CA ASN A 12 -0.15 4.73 -8.80
C ASN A 12 -0.27 4.41 -10.29
N ILE A 13 0.42 3.37 -10.78
CA ILE A 13 0.27 2.89 -12.16
C ILE A 13 -1.19 2.50 -12.41
N TYR A 14 -1.76 1.69 -11.52
CA TYR A 14 -3.14 1.24 -11.67
C TYR A 14 -4.14 2.42 -11.68
N LEU A 15 -4.02 3.37 -10.75
CA LEU A 15 -4.92 4.52 -10.69
C LEU A 15 -4.76 5.46 -11.89
N THR A 16 -3.53 5.75 -12.32
CA THR A 16 -3.28 6.62 -13.47
C THR A 16 -3.83 6.03 -14.78
N GLU A 17 -3.83 4.71 -14.91
CA GLU A 17 -4.45 4.04 -16.06
C GLU A 17 -5.99 4.02 -15.99
N GLN A 18 -6.57 3.93 -14.80
CA GLN A 18 -8.04 4.00 -14.63
C GLN A 18 -8.59 5.41 -14.92
N VAL A 19 -7.80 6.46 -14.67
CA VAL A 19 -8.22 7.85 -14.85
C VAL A 19 -8.20 8.27 -16.33
N LYS A 20 -7.51 7.57 -17.23
CA LYS A 20 -7.40 7.95 -18.66
C LYS A 20 -8.78 7.90 -19.35
N PRO A 21 -9.39 9.06 -19.67
CA PRO A 21 -10.70 9.10 -20.29
C PRO A 21 -10.59 8.61 -21.73
N GLY A 22 -11.35 7.57 -22.09
CA GLY A 22 -11.45 7.06 -23.45
C GLY A 22 -10.70 5.76 -23.74
N ASN A 23 -10.08 5.11 -22.75
CA ASN A 23 -9.47 3.80 -22.98
C ASN A 23 -10.53 2.68 -22.91
N THR A 24 -11.25 2.45 -24.00
CA THR A 24 -12.16 1.30 -24.21
C THR A 24 -11.43 -0.04 -24.21
N LYS A 25 -10.10 -0.03 -24.35
CA LYS A 25 -9.24 -1.16 -23.98
C LYS A 25 -9.06 -1.11 -22.48
N LYS A 26 -9.64 -2.09 -21.77
CA LYS A 26 -9.44 -2.35 -20.33
C LYS A 26 -8.02 -1.90 -19.95
N GLY A 27 -7.89 -0.80 -19.19
CA GLY A 27 -6.60 -0.34 -18.66
C GLY A 27 -5.87 -1.52 -18.02
N ALA A 28 -4.53 -1.49 -18.00
CA ALA A 28 -3.77 -2.66 -17.60
C ALA A 28 -4.29 -3.14 -16.24
N GLY A 29 -4.76 -4.39 -16.24
CA GLY A 29 -5.46 -4.92 -15.07
C GLY A 29 -4.52 -4.91 -13.87
N LEU A 30 -5.08 -4.99 -12.67
CA LEU A 30 -4.34 -5.04 -11.40
C LEU A 30 -3.11 -5.98 -11.40
N ARG A 31 -3.13 -7.03 -12.23
CA ARG A 31 -2.00 -7.95 -12.43
C ARG A 31 -0.82 -7.29 -13.16
N ALA A 32 -1.08 -6.53 -14.22
CA ALA A 32 -0.04 -5.88 -15.00
C ALA A 32 0.72 -4.83 -14.18
N SER A 33 0.00 -4.03 -13.39
CA SER A 33 0.61 -3.07 -12.46
C SER A 33 1.46 -3.75 -11.38
N ILE A 34 1.05 -4.95 -10.93
CA ILE A 34 1.82 -5.76 -9.99
C ILE A 34 3.10 -6.27 -10.65
N THR A 35 3.00 -6.88 -11.82
CA THR A 35 4.17 -7.40 -12.55
C THR A 35 5.18 -6.30 -12.84
N GLN A 36 4.73 -5.12 -13.29
CA GLN A 36 5.63 -3.99 -13.53
C GLN A 36 6.37 -3.54 -12.26
N ALA A 37 5.71 -3.55 -11.10
CA ALA A 37 6.37 -3.17 -9.85
C ALA A 37 7.31 -4.26 -9.31
N GLU A 38 6.98 -5.54 -9.50
CA GLU A 38 7.86 -6.66 -9.15
C GLU A 38 9.11 -6.67 -10.04
N GLU A 39 8.95 -6.43 -11.35
CA GLU A 39 10.05 -6.29 -12.30
C GLU A 39 10.93 -5.07 -11.98
N ALA A 40 10.32 -3.92 -11.67
CA ALA A 40 11.06 -2.73 -11.27
C ALA A 40 11.88 -2.96 -10.00
N CYS A 41 11.32 -3.66 -9.00
CA CYS A 41 12.06 -4.04 -7.79
C CYS A 41 13.23 -4.98 -8.10
N LEU A 42 13.03 -5.93 -9.00
CA LEU A 42 14.09 -6.84 -9.41
C LEU A 42 15.21 -6.12 -10.18
N GLN A 43 14.86 -5.14 -11.01
CA GLN A 43 15.84 -4.36 -11.78
C GLN A 43 16.61 -3.34 -10.93
N GLU A 44 15.92 -2.63 -10.04
CA GLU A 44 16.51 -1.55 -9.24
C GLU A 44 17.27 -2.07 -8.03
N GLU A 45 16.70 -3.04 -7.30
CA GLU A 45 17.28 -3.54 -6.04
C GLU A 45 17.87 -4.95 -6.16
N GLY A 46 17.66 -5.66 -7.27
CA GLY A 46 18.10 -7.05 -7.41
C GLY A 46 17.30 -8.02 -6.55
N VAL A 47 16.19 -7.57 -5.95
CA VAL A 47 15.38 -8.36 -5.01
C VAL A 47 14.06 -8.73 -5.65
N SER A 48 13.74 -10.02 -5.66
CA SER A 48 12.42 -10.51 -6.05
C SER A 48 11.44 -10.34 -4.90
N ILE A 49 10.46 -9.46 -5.09
CA ILE A 49 9.32 -9.31 -4.17
C ILE A 49 8.06 -9.90 -4.81
N LYS A 50 7.16 -10.42 -3.97
CA LYS A 50 5.80 -10.78 -4.38
C LYS A 50 4.80 -9.81 -3.77
N LEU A 51 4.09 -9.08 -4.62
CA LEU A 51 3.02 -8.17 -4.25
C LEU A 51 1.68 -8.92 -4.29
N ASP A 52 0.91 -8.78 -3.22
CA ASP A 52 -0.40 -9.42 -3.14
C ASP A 52 -1.48 -8.59 -3.85
N LYS A 53 -2.19 -9.27 -4.76
CA LYS A 53 -3.30 -8.68 -5.51
C LYS A 53 -4.44 -8.23 -4.61
N GLN A 54 -4.77 -8.97 -3.55
CA GLN A 54 -5.86 -8.57 -2.65
C GLN A 54 -5.49 -7.30 -1.90
N THR A 55 -4.26 -7.21 -1.42
CA THR A 55 -3.73 -6.00 -0.78
C THR A 55 -3.82 -4.78 -1.71
N LEU A 56 -3.45 -4.93 -2.99
CA LEU A 56 -3.49 -3.83 -3.94
C LEU A 56 -4.92 -3.41 -4.31
N LEU A 57 -5.83 -4.37 -4.47
CA LEU A 57 -7.26 -4.13 -4.73
C LEU A 57 -7.93 -3.42 -3.54
N ARG A 58 -7.62 -3.87 -2.32
CA ARG A 58 -8.13 -3.24 -1.10
C ARG A 58 -7.65 -1.80 -1.01
N ARG A 59 -6.37 -1.53 -1.27
CA ARG A 59 -5.82 -0.17 -1.26
C ARG A 59 -6.39 0.70 -2.39
N SER A 60 -6.62 0.16 -3.59
CA SER A 60 -7.24 0.93 -4.69
C SER A 60 -8.70 1.32 -4.39
N GLN A 61 -9.38 0.57 -3.53
CA GLN A 61 -10.73 0.88 -3.04
C GLN A 61 -10.74 1.77 -1.78
N GLY A 62 -9.59 2.32 -1.38
CA GLY A 62 -9.47 3.19 -0.19
C GLY A 62 -9.24 2.44 1.13
N GLY A 63 -9.04 1.13 1.08
CA GLY A 63 -8.67 0.35 2.27
C GLY A 63 -7.26 0.68 2.75
N ARG A 64 -7.13 1.01 4.04
CA ARG A 64 -5.84 1.32 4.68
C ARG A 64 -4.99 0.06 4.90
N SER A 65 -3.67 0.25 4.98
CA SER A 65 -2.79 -0.83 5.40
C SER A 65 -3.01 -1.14 6.89
N ILE A 66 -2.71 -2.38 7.32
CA ILE A 66 -2.75 -2.75 8.75
C ILE A 66 -1.78 -1.87 9.56
N ARG A 67 -0.67 -1.46 8.95
CA ARG A 67 0.30 -0.56 9.56
C ARG A 67 -0.28 0.83 9.83
N ASP A 68 -1.05 1.37 8.88
CA ASP A 68 -1.77 2.65 9.06
C ASP A 68 -2.86 2.53 10.13
N LEU A 69 -3.56 1.39 10.18
CA LEU A 69 -4.56 1.11 11.22
C LEU A 69 -3.94 1.08 12.62
N HIS A 70 -2.74 0.51 12.78
CA HIS A 70 -2.04 0.50 14.07
C HIS A 70 -1.36 1.83 14.42
N ALA A 71 -0.98 2.65 13.43
CA ALA A 71 -0.46 4.00 13.67
C ALA A 71 -1.53 4.92 14.27
N ASP A 72 -2.80 4.74 13.91
CA ASP A 72 -3.92 5.45 14.54
C ASP A 72 -4.23 4.92 15.96
N GLN A 73 -3.95 3.65 16.25
CA GLN A 73 -4.17 3.06 17.58
C GLN A 73 -3.07 3.35 18.59
N THR A 74 -1.88 3.79 18.16
CA THR A 74 -0.76 4.10 19.06
C THR A 74 -0.84 5.48 19.70
N LYS A 75 -1.88 6.26 19.38
CA LYS A 75 -2.21 7.49 20.12
C LYS A 75 -3.08 7.14 21.31
N LEU A 76 -2.49 6.51 22.32
CA LEU A 76 -3.02 6.66 23.68
C LEU A 76 -3.07 8.16 23.96
N ALA A 77 -4.23 8.65 24.39
CA ALA A 77 -4.33 10.05 24.79
C ALA A 77 -3.35 10.27 25.96
N PRO A 78 -2.68 11.42 26.06
CA PRO A 78 -1.77 11.70 27.19
C PRO A 78 -2.46 11.58 28.55
N GLU A 79 -3.79 11.65 28.59
CA GLU A 79 -4.64 11.41 29.75
C GLU A 79 -4.59 9.95 30.26
N GLU A 80 -4.37 8.97 29.37
CA GLU A 80 -4.27 7.54 29.73
C GLU A 80 -2.88 7.16 30.26
N VAL A 81 -1.84 7.94 29.94
CA VAL A 81 -0.47 7.71 30.44
C VAL A 81 -0.34 8.12 31.91
N ASN A 82 -1.02 9.18 32.34
CA ASN A 82 -0.95 9.66 33.72
C ASN A 82 -1.64 8.72 34.72
N MET A 83 -2.67 7.96 34.32
CA MET A 83 -3.32 6.98 35.20
C MET A 83 -2.44 5.75 35.49
N ILE A 84 -1.44 5.44 34.65
CA ILE A 84 -0.56 4.29 34.85
C ILE A 84 0.58 4.61 35.83
N ILE A 85 0.99 5.88 35.94
CA ILE A 85 2.11 6.28 36.80
C ILE A 85 1.68 6.45 38.27
N GLU A 86 0.41 6.76 38.56
CA GLU A 86 -0.06 6.90 39.96
C GLU A 86 -0.31 5.57 40.69
N TYR A 87 -0.14 4.41 40.03
CA TYR A 87 -0.37 3.10 40.64
C TYR A 87 0.87 2.18 40.70
N ALA A 88 2.08 2.73 40.49
CA ALA A 88 3.36 2.01 40.64
C ALA A 88 4.14 2.54 41.85
#